data_AF-A0A2W4IKA1-F1
#
_entry.id   AF-A0A2W4IKA1-F1
#
_cell.length_a   1.000
_cell.length_b   1.000
_cell.length_c   1.000
_cell.angle_alpha   90.00
_cell.angle_beta   90.00
_cell.angle_gamma   90.00
#
_symmetry.space_group_name_H-M   'P 1'
#
loop_
_entity.id
_entity.type
_entity.pdbx_description
1 polymer ?
#
loop_
_entity_poly.entity_id
_entity_poly.type
_entity_poly.pdbx_seq_one_letter_code
_entity_poly.pdbx_strand_id
1 'polypeptide(L)'
;MLFELINPSDKITLEAENGAVASACAWMLSSMFGVVDEDGKNRGIARFCNKEYIENILGDPSEFAKNNKEAMKKCFNSFMYGSFSDYRNFQKALSLIDSEEKKEEYKKFNEDTRSSLNAIVKKAREIASEI
;
A
#
# COMPACT_ATOMS: atom_id res chain seq x y z
N MET A 1 -1.02 10.46 -3.08
CA MET A 1 -2.46 10.13 -3.29
C MET A 1 -2.80 8.92 -2.46
N LEU A 2 -4.01 8.86 -1.87
CA LEU A 2 -4.42 7.70 -1.08
C LEU A 2 -5.19 6.68 -1.93
N PHE A 3 -4.95 5.40 -1.64
CA PHE A 3 -5.67 4.29 -2.23
C PHE A 3 -6.06 3.28 -1.14
N GLU A 4 -7.22 2.64 -1.27
CA GLU A 4 -7.61 1.46 -0.50
C GLU A 4 -7.23 0.21 -1.30
N LEU A 5 -6.57 -0.75 -0.65
CA LEU A 5 -6.29 -2.06 -1.21
C LEU A 5 -7.59 -2.85 -1.32
N ILE A 6 -7.80 -3.50 -2.45
CA ILE A 6 -8.91 -4.42 -2.63
C ILE A 6 -8.41 -5.85 -2.41
N ASN A 7 -8.82 -6.40 -1.27
CA ASN A 7 -8.41 -7.69 -0.73
C ASN A 7 -9.59 -8.35 0.01
N PRO A 8 -9.51 -9.66 0.35
CA PRO A 8 -10.55 -10.34 1.11
C PRO A 8 -10.44 -10.14 2.64
N SER A 9 -9.53 -9.29 3.12
CA SER A 9 -9.24 -9.10 4.55
C SER A 9 -9.70 -7.71 5.04
N ASP A 10 -9.14 -7.26 6.16
CA ASP A 10 -9.38 -5.91 6.67
C ASP A 10 -9.00 -4.85 5.62
N LYS A 11 -9.71 -3.72 5.68
CA LYS A 11 -9.36 -2.54 4.90
C LYS A 11 -7.90 -2.19 5.12
N ILE A 12 -7.21 -1.90 4.04
CA ILE A 12 -5.82 -1.42 4.05
C ILE A 12 -5.78 -0.19 3.18
N THR A 13 -5.16 0.88 3.68
CA THR A 13 -4.89 2.10 2.93
C THR A 13 -3.40 2.21 2.67
N LEU A 14 -3.04 2.77 1.52
CA LEU A 14 -1.68 3.06 1.10
C LEU A 14 -1.63 4.44 0.44
N GLU A 15 -0.44 5.04 0.47
CA GLU A 15 -0.11 6.25 -0.26
C GLU A 15 0.78 5.91 -1.46
N ALA A 16 0.51 6.54 -2.60
CA ALA A 16 1.39 6.47 -3.77
C ALA A 16 1.38 7.79 -4.56
N GLU A 17 2.41 8.01 -5.37
CA GLU A 17 2.53 9.19 -6.22
C GLU A 17 1.49 9.21 -7.34
N ASN A 18 1.12 8.03 -7.85
CA ASN A 18 0.12 7.85 -8.90
C ASN A 18 -0.49 6.43 -8.85
N GLY A 19 -1.52 6.20 -9.68
CA GLY A 19 -2.20 4.89 -9.75
C GLY A 19 -1.32 3.74 -10.26
N ALA A 20 -0.29 4.02 -11.08
CA ALA A 20 0.63 2.99 -11.57
C ALA A 20 1.49 2.43 -10.43
N VAL A 21 2.09 3.31 -9.61
CA VAL A 21 2.87 2.89 -8.43
C VAL A 21 2.00 2.13 -7.43
N ALA A 22 0.78 2.61 -7.13
CA ALA A 22 -0.15 1.91 -6.25
C ALA A 22 -0.51 0.51 -6.77
N SER A 23 -0.78 0.40 -8.07
CA SER A 23 -1.11 -0.87 -8.72
C SER A 23 0.07 -1.84 -8.72
N ALA A 24 1.29 -1.36 -8.98
CA ALA A 24 2.51 -2.16 -8.92
C ALA A 24 2.74 -2.72 -7.51
N CYS A 25 2.61 -1.89 -6.47
CA CYS A 25 2.77 -2.33 -5.09
C CYS A 25 1.73 -3.37 -4.67
N ALA A 26 0.46 -3.19 -5.05
CA ALA A 26 -0.58 -4.18 -4.79
C ALA A 26 -0.31 -5.50 -5.55
N TRP A 27 0.06 -5.44 -6.82
CA TRP A 27 0.33 -6.62 -7.65
C TRP A 27 1.51 -7.44 -7.14
N MET A 28 2.58 -6.79 -6.66
CA MET A 28 3.74 -7.46 -6.07
C MET A 28 3.42 -8.18 -4.74
N LEU A 29 2.40 -7.73 -4.01
CA LEU A 29 1.89 -8.46 -2.84
C LEU A 29 1.07 -9.68 -3.27
N SER A 30 0.25 -9.52 -4.31
CA SER A 30 -0.48 -10.61 -4.95
C SER A 30 -1.04 -10.15 -6.28
N SER A 31 -0.99 -11.00 -7.31
CA SER A 31 -1.72 -10.78 -8.57
C SER A 31 -3.24 -10.73 -8.38
N MET A 32 -3.73 -11.16 -7.21
CA MET A 32 -5.12 -11.09 -6.80
C MET A 32 -5.45 -9.81 -6.03
N PHE A 33 -4.56 -8.82 -5.93
CA PHE A 33 -4.89 -7.53 -5.30
C PHE A 33 -5.00 -6.41 -6.33
N GLY A 34 -5.72 -5.37 -5.95
CA GLY A 34 -5.77 -4.13 -6.68
C GLY A 34 -5.96 -2.95 -5.72
N VAL A 35 -6.13 -1.75 -6.25
CA VAL A 35 -6.27 -0.52 -5.48
C VAL A 35 -7.43 0.32 -5.99
N VAL A 36 -8.10 1.02 -5.09
CA VAL A 36 -9.11 2.02 -5.43
C VAL A 36 -8.77 3.38 -4.84
N ASP A 37 -8.88 4.44 -5.63
CA ASP A 37 -8.72 5.81 -5.10
C ASP A 37 -9.98 6.29 -4.36
N GLU A 38 -9.87 7.40 -3.64
CA GLU A 38 -10.98 7.95 -2.83
C GLU A 38 -12.21 8.33 -3.65
N ASP A 39 -11.99 8.77 -4.88
CA ASP A 39 -13.05 9.12 -5.81
C ASP A 39 -13.75 7.88 -6.41
N GLY A 40 -13.20 6.68 -6.18
CA GLY A 40 -13.68 5.43 -6.74
C GLY A 40 -13.53 5.33 -8.26
N LYS A 41 -12.75 6.23 -8.87
CA LYS A 41 -12.53 6.37 -10.32
C LYS A 41 -11.41 5.48 -10.81
N ASN A 42 -10.34 5.37 -10.03
CA ASN A 42 -9.29 4.40 -10.29
C ASN A 42 -9.64 3.14 -9.52
N ARG A 43 -10.18 2.11 -10.19
CA ARG A 43 -10.45 0.78 -9.60
C ARG A 43 -9.54 -0.25 -10.26
N GLY A 44 -8.32 -0.43 -9.76
CA GLY A 44 -7.60 -1.67 -10.00
C GLY A 44 -8.19 -2.72 -9.07
N ILE A 45 -8.80 -3.80 -9.55
CA ILE A 45 -9.26 -4.89 -8.66
C ILE A 45 -8.69 -6.23 -9.08
N ALA A 46 -8.19 -6.94 -8.06
CA ALA A 46 -8.27 -8.37 -7.84
C ALA A 46 -9.19 -9.17 -8.81
N ARG A 47 -8.62 -10.19 -9.45
CA ARG A 47 -9.23 -11.13 -10.42
C ARG A 47 -9.54 -10.58 -11.83
N PHE A 48 -9.61 -9.27 -12.07
CA PHE A 48 -10.08 -8.74 -13.37
C PHE A 48 -9.23 -7.65 -14.05
N CYS A 49 -8.07 -7.26 -13.52
CA CYS A 49 -7.07 -6.62 -14.37
C CYS A 49 -6.43 -7.73 -15.21
N ASN A 50 -6.74 -7.79 -16.51
CA ASN A 50 -6.04 -8.71 -17.39
C ASN A 50 -4.52 -8.37 -17.34
N LYS A 51 -3.67 -9.37 -17.50
CA LYS A 51 -2.21 -9.18 -17.52
C LYS A 51 -1.80 -8.03 -18.46
N GLU A 52 -2.52 -7.91 -19.57
CA GLU A 52 -2.38 -6.85 -20.57
C GLU A 52 -2.67 -5.44 -20.02
N TYR A 53 -3.55 -5.23 -19.04
CA TYR A 53 -3.83 -3.93 -18.41
C TYR A 53 -2.67 -3.52 -17.51
N ILE A 54 -2.11 -4.48 -16.76
CA ILE A 54 -0.91 -4.25 -15.97
C ILE A 54 0.30 -4.01 -16.89
N GLU A 55 0.45 -4.76 -17.97
CA GLU A 55 1.49 -4.52 -18.98
C GLU A 55 1.29 -3.17 -19.70
N ASN A 56 0.05 -2.74 -19.94
CA ASN A 56 -0.24 -1.45 -20.54
C ASN A 56 0.05 -0.28 -19.59
N ILE A 57 -0.10 -0.47 -18.29
CA ILE A 57 0.16 0.58 -17.28
C ILE A 57 1.62 0.59 -16.82
N LEU A 58 2.21 -0.58 -16.60
CA LEU A 58 3.53 -0.75 -16.00
C LEU A 58 4.61 -1.14 -17.01
N GLY A 59 4.25 -1.65 -18.18
CA GLY A 59 5.19 -2.38 -19.04
C GLY A 59 5.63 -3.68 -18.35
N ASP A 60 6.93 -3.97 -18.37
CA ASP A 60 7.49 -5.04 -17.54
C ASP A 60 7.48 -4.63 -16.06
N PRO A 61 6.79 -5.35 -15.17
CA PRO A 61 6.70 -4.96 -13.75
C PRO A 61 8.05 -4.94 -13.03
N SER A 62 9.01 -5.77 -13.45
CA SER A 62 10.34 -5.83 -12.84
C SER A 62 11.19 -4.61 -13.23
N GLU A 63 11.12 -4.19 -14.50
CA GLU A 63 11.73 -2.95 -14.97
C GLU A 63 11.04 -1.73 -14.37
N PHE A 64 9.71 -1.73 -14.28
CA PHE A 64 8.96 -0.68 -13.60
C PHE A 64 9.44 -0.53 -12.15
N ALA A 65 9.58 -1.64 -11.42
CA ALA A 65 10.04 -1.61 -10.04
C ALA A 65 11.47 -1.08 -9.90
N LYS A 66 12.38 -1.45 -10.80
CA LYS A 66 13.74 -0.90 -10.83
C LYS A 66 13.75 0.61 -11.08
N ASN A 67 12.95 1.08 -12.04
CA ASN A 67 12.89 2.47 -12.44
C ASN A 67 12.15 3.36 -11.43
N ASN A 68 11.25 2.78 -10.62
CA ASN A 68 10.43 3.50 -9.64
C ASN A 68 10.73 3.11 -8.19
N LYS A 69 11.94 2.59 -7.93
CA LYS A 69 12.36 2.01 -6.65
C LYS A 69 11.97 2.85 -5.43
N GLU A 70 12.33 4.13 -5.41
CA GLU A 70 12.06 5.01 -4.26
C GLU A 70 10.55 5.27 -4.06
N ALA A 71 9.81 5.45 -5.15
CA ALA A 71 8.36 5.65 -5.10
C ALA A 71 7.65 4.39 -4.58
N MET A 72 8.09 3.20 -5.03
CA MET A 72 7.56 1.93 -4.55
C MET A 72 7.93 1.66 -3.10
N LYS A 73 9.16 1.97 -2.68
CA LYS A 73 9.59 1.84 -1.28
C LYS A 73 8.78 2.72 -0.35
N LYS A 74 8.50 3.97 -0.72
CA LYS A 74 7.59 4.84 0.02
C LYS A 74 6.18 4.26 0.07
N CYS A 75 5.70 3.77 -1.07
CA CYS A 75 4.38 3.18 -1.17
C CYS A 75 4.24 1.95 -0.25
N PHE A 76 5.15 0.98 -0.29
CA PHE A 76 5.10 -0.19 0.59
C PHE A 76 5.18 0.17 2.08
N ASN A 77 6.02 1.13 2.46
CA ASN A 77 6.12 1.61 3.84
C ASN A 77 4.86 2.35 4.33
N SER A 78 4.00 2.78 3.40
CA SER A 78 2.75 3.47 3.71
C SER A 78 1.58 2.52 3.94
N PHE A 79 1.71 1.22 3.67
CA PHE A 79 0.62 0.27 3.90
C PHE A 79 0.22 0.28 5.37
N MET A 80 -1.07 0.42 5.62
CA MET A 80 -1.60 0.54 6.97
C MET A 80 -3.04 0.04 7.01
N TYR A 81 -3.39 -0.74 8.03
CA TYR A 81 -4.75 -1.21 8.19
C TYR A 81 -5.70 -0.06 8.53
N GLY A 82 -6.83 -0.01 7.84
CA GLY A 82 -7.86 1.00 8.01
C GLY A 82 -8.31 1.59 6.70
N SER A 83 -9.35 2.41 6.80
CA SER A 83 -9.88 3.24 5.74
C SER A 83 -9.06 4.51 5.53
N PHE A 84 -9.40 5.28 4.51
CA PHE A 84 -8.80 6.59 4.26
C PHE A 84 -8.82 7.55 5.47
N SER A 85 -9.91 7.55 6.25
CA SER A 85 -9.99 8.38 7.46
C SER A 85 -9.06 7.88 8.57
N ASP A 86 -8.94 6.55 8.72
CA ASP A 86 -8.02 5.96 9.70
C ASP A 86 -6.58 6.31 9.36
N TYR A 87 -6.23 6.24 8.06
CA TYR A 87 -4.91 6.60 7.57
C TYR A 87 -4.57 8.06 7.88
N ARG A 88 -5.48 8.99 7.60
CA ARG A 88 -5.29 10.42 7.91
C ARG A 88 -5.13 10.66 9.40
N ASN A 89 -5.96 10.02 10.22
CA ASN A 89 -5.87 10.13 11.68
C ASN A 89 -4.54 9.62 12.20
N PHE A 90 -4.05 8.51 11.65
CA PHE A 90 -2.75 7.94 11.98
C PHE A 90 -1.60 8.85 11.58
N GLN A 91 -1.60 9.40 10.36
CA GLN A 91 -0.60 10.37 9.94
C GLN A 91 -0.64 11.64 10.80
N LYS A 92 -1.85 12.10 11.16
CA LYS A 92 -2.00 13.23 12.08
C LYS A 92 -1.43 12.92 13.45
N ALA A 93 -1.69 11.74 14.00
CA ALA A 93 -1.11 11.30 15.27
C ALA A 93 0.42 11.26 15.18
N LEU A 94 1.00 10.67 14.12
CA LEU A 94 2.44 10.65 13.90
C LEU A 94 3.05 12.05 13.82
N SER A 95 2.36 13.01 13.19
CA SER A 95 2.83 14.40 13.08
C SER A 95 2.88 15.15 14.42
N LEU A 96 2.15 14.67 15.43
CA LEU A 96 2.08 15.26 16.78
C LEU A 96 3.09 14.62 17.74
N ILE A 97 3.82 13.59 17.31
CA ILE A 97 4.85 12.91 18.09
C ILE A 97 6.22 13.47 17.67
N ASP A 98 6.95 14.12 18.58
CA ASP A 98 8.25 14.72 18.25
C ASP A 98 9.38 13.68 18.16
N SER A 99 9.32 12.61 18.95
CA SER A 99 10.36 11.57 19.00
C SER A 99 10.14 10.52 17.91
N GLU A 100 11.16 10.28 17.07
CA GLU A 100 11.11 9.21 16.06
C GLU A 100 11.01 7.80 16.67
N GLU A 101 11.64 7.56 17.82
CA GLU A 101 11.51 6.29 18.54
C GLU A 101 10.04 6.05 18.92
N LYS A 102 9.36 7.07 19.45
CA LYS A 102 7.93 6.99 19.81
C LYS A 102 7.02 6.86 18.59
N LYS A 103 7.38 7.46 17.45
CA LYS A 103 6.64 7.24 16.19
C LYS A 103 6.72 5.78 15.75
N GLU A 104 7.89 5.17 15.90
CA GLU A 104 8.08 3.77 15.54
C GLU A 104 7.36 2.82 16.49
N GLU A 105 7.35 3.11 17.80
CA GLU A 105 6.52 2.40 18.77
C GLU A 105 5.03 2.49 18.44
N TYR A 106 4.54 3.69 18.09
CA TYR A 106 3.14 3.90 17.72
C TYR A 106 2.75 3.15 16.44
N LYS A 107 3.63 3.12 15.43
CA LYS A 107 3.43 2.32 14.20
C LYS A 107 3.25 0.84 14.54
N LYS A 108 4.14 0.27 15.37
CA LYS A 108 4.08 -1.14 15.80
C LYS A 108 2.80 -1.43 16.58
N PHE A 109 2.45 -0.60 17.55
CA PHE A 109 1.21 -0.74 18.32
C PHE A 109 -0.03 -0.76 17.43
N ASN A 110 -0.12 0.14 16.45
CA ASN A 110 -1.24 0.19 15.52
C ASN A 110 -1.31 -1.03 14.58
N GLU A 111 -0.18 -1.67 14.28
CA GLU A 111 -0.12 -2.89 13.48
C GLU A 111 -0.45 -4.15 14.30
N ASP A 112 0.10 -4.29 15.51
CA ASP A 112 -0.10 -5.47 16.38
C ASP A 112 -1.55 -5.63 16.88
N THR A 113 -2.30 -4.52 16.91
CA THR A 113 -3.72 -4.52 17.30
C THR A 113 -4.66 -4.97 16.17
N ARG A 114 -4.14 -5.22 14.96
CA ARG A 114 -4.93 -5.58 13.76
C ARG A 114 -4.68 -7.03 13.38
N SER A 115 -5.66 -7.90 13.61
CA SER A 115 -5.58 -9.32 13.22
C SER A 115 -6.06 -9.55 11.79
N SER A 116 -5.24 -9.21 10.79
CA SER A 116 -5.53 -9.64 9.41
C SER A 116 -5.19 -11.11 9.23
N LEU A 117 -6.11 -11.85 8.60
CA LEU A 117 -5.92 -13.24 8.18
C LEU A 117 -4.66 -13.45 7.31
N ASN A 118 -4.20 -12.40 6.62
CA ASN A 118 -3.18 -12.50 5.57
C ASN A 118 -1.88 -11.74 5.89
N ALA A 119 -1.78 -11.06 7.05
CA ALA A 119 -0.59 -10.27 7.45
C ALA A 119 -0.03 -9.34 6.34
N ILE A 120 -0.91 -8.76 5.52
CA ILE A 120 -0.54 -8.08 4.26
C ILE A 120 0.35 -6.85 4.52
N VAL A 121 0.03 -6.04 5.53
CA VAL A 121 0.83 -4.85 5.87
C VAL A 121 2.25 -5.23 6.27
N LYS A 122 2.41 -6.31 7.05
CA LYS A 122 3.73 -6.84 7.39
C LYS A 122 4.50 -7.27 6.15
N LYS A 123 3.83 -7.98 5.22
CA LYS A 123 4.47 -8.40 3.97
C LYS A 123 4.92 -7.20 3.11
N ALA A 124 4.13 -6.13 3.07
CA ALA A 124 4.50 -4.88 2.40
C ALA A 124 5.78 -4.27 3.00
N ARG A 125 5.90 -4.23 4.33
CA ARG A 125 7.10 -3.74 5.03
C ARG A 125 8.35 -4.59 4.74
N GLU A 126 8.19 -5.92 4.69
CA GLU A 126 9.27 -6.84 4.31
C GLU A 126 9.77 -6.52 2.90
N ILE A 127 8.85 -6.41 1.93
CA ILE A 127 9.20 -6.04 0.55
C ILE A 127 9.90 -4.67 0.52
N ALA A 128 9.43 -3.66 1.27
CA ALA A 128 10.07 -2.34 1.33
C ALA A 128 11.54 -2.38 1.80
N SER A 129 11.93 -3.42 2.54
CA SER A 129 13.30 -3.62 3.03
C SER A 129 14.19 -4.31 1.99
N GLU A 130 13.59 -5.03 1.04
CA GLU A 130 14.27 -5.81 0.00
C GLU A 130 14.49 -5.03 -1.31
N ILE A 131 13.64 -4.03 -1.60
CA ILE A 131 13.76 -3.20 -2.80
C ILE A 131 14.67 -2.00 -2.53
#